data_AF-A0A2D6HAE9-F1
#
_entry.id   AF-A0A2D6HAE9-F1
#
_cell.length_a   1.000
_cell.length_b   1.000
_cell.length_c   1.000
_cell.angle_alpha   90.00
_cell.angle_beta   90.00
_cell.angle_gamma   90.00
#
_symmetry.space_group_name_H-M   'P 1'
#
loop_
_entity.id
_entity.type
_entity.pdbx_description
1 polymer ?
#
loop_
_entity_poly.entity_id
_entity_poly.type
_entity_poly.pdbx_seq_one_letter_code
_entity_poly.pdbx_strand_id
1 'polypeptide(L)'
;MSDGEQVDLARAFRVVLDALLEAAREDEAVCDALGVLQAWIGERFSDFETPFGEGVAAEEGEGTLGVALDGAQGGAEDAAQAEPLVERMIQIGGVRASEPILVKEAPGAAGGEVTASGVVEPSAPAVSFTSDSDLEGARQPGNDLGRIRERALLKSEACRWAVKRRRAESVGQDGDHDPDLRDRARSFTGCDFFALDRSRALPDDENLEQIACCFDVLARGVEVAQRCAENYGREEAPPEDLLSLLSEVQSALRVALEAADQQKDSEQFAMYSWLRDQAREHRILIPRHMRLTDPADPAEWFDLRERIDALDRRMTTAEEERRRKTALLDKLRYHILKLKDAREDERHQHWTSMAGVMRDWVVEGRPPSNRDLCDPLLPLIDDIPEGVEFEKPALLVLRAVDELSASLQDQRPAPARGRERTPEVLEAARLLRGRVVVMIGGQARRHSKRQLEEDLEFGELRWIATTAHRSLAPLEVEIAKPDVALVILAIRWSDHAKGDLKPCAERAGVPFLRLPGGYNPNRVAHEILSQVSGQLGR
;
A
#
# COMPACT_ATOMS: atom_id res chain seq x y z
N MET A 1 -28.50 9.83 7.81
CA MET A 1 -27.40 10.31 6.95
C MET A 1 -27.70 9.85 5.53
N SER A 2 -27.55 10.73 4.55
CA SER A 2 -27.58 10.32 3.14
C SER A 2 -26.39 9.42 2.81
N ASP A 3 -26.48 8.60 1.76
CA ASP A 3 -25.38 7.72 1.32
C ASP A 3 -24.08 8.51 1.08
N GLY A 4 -24.18 9.75 0.60
CA GLY A 4 -23.04 10.66 0.45
C GLY A 4 -22.39 11.04 1.78
N GLU A 5 -23.18 11.28 2.84
CA GLU A 5 -22.66 11.60 4.17
C GLU A 5 -21.98 10.39 4.83
N GLN A 6 -22.44 9.16 4.53
CA GLN A 6 -21.81 7.94 5.05
C GLN A 6 -20.44 7.68 4.40
N VAL A 7 -20.34 7.87 3.08
CA VAL A 7 -19.07 7.75 2.35
C VAL A 7 -18.05 8.79 2.82
N ASP A 8 -18.49 10.04 3.06
CA ASP A 8 -17.60 11.09 3.56
C ASP A 8 -17.13 10.83 5.00
N LEU A 9 -18.01 10.30 5.87
CA LEU A 9 -17.65 9.93 7.23
C LEU A 9 -16.66 8.75 7.26
N ALA A 10 -16.88 7.72 6.45
CA ALA A 10 -15.96 6.57 6.34
C ALA A 10 -14.57 7.01 5.84
N ARG A 11 -14.54 7.95 4.89
CA ARG A 11 -13.29 8.53 4.37
C ARG A 11 -12.56 9.35 5.42
N ALA A 12 -13.28 10.21 6.16
CA ALA A 12 -12.71 10.99 7.25
C ALA A 12 -12.15 10.08 8.37
N PHE A 13 -12.88 9.02 8.71
CA PHE A 13 -12.45 8.05 9.72
C PHE A 13 -11.16 7.32 9.31
N ARG A 14 -11.05 6.89 8.04
CA ARG A 14 -9.84 6.24 7.53
C ARG A 14 -8.61 7.15 7.61
N VAL A 15 -8.74 8.43 7.25
CA VAL A 15 -7.64 9.40 7.34
C VAL A 15 -7.16 9.60 8.78
N VAL A 16 -8.08 9.68 9.74
CA VAL A 16 -7.74 9.81 11.17
C VAL A 16 -7.06 8.53 11.68
N LEU A 17 -7.54 7.35 11.26
CA LEU A 17 -6.97 6.08 11.67
C LEU A 17 -5.54 5.89 11.14
N ASP A 18 -5.29 6.22 9.87
CA ASP A 18 -3.95 6.13 9.27
C ASP A 18 -2.96 7.08 9.96
N ALA A 19 -3.40 8.29 10.32
CA ALA A 19 -2.58 9.26 11.06
C ALA A 19 -2.25 8.78 12.48
N LEU A 20 -3.21 8.14 13.17
CA LEU A 20 -2.99 7.58 14.50
C LEU A 20 -2.06 6.36 14.46
N LEU A 21 -2.18 5.50 13.45
CA LEU A 21 -1.31 4.34 13.27
C LEU A 21 0.14 4.74 12.96
N GLU A 22 0.34 5.78 12.16
CA GLU A 22 1.68 6.32 11.91
C GLU A 22 2.28 6.95 13.18
N ALA A 23 1.49 7.72 13.93
CA ALA A 23 1.93 8.27 15.22
C ALA A 23 2.27 7.19 16.26
N ALA A 24 1.52 6.08 16.29
CA ALA A 24 1.78 4.95 17.20
C ALA A 24 3.07 4.19 16.90
N ARG A 25 3.62 4.30 15.68
CA ARG A 25 4.94 3.74 15.34
C ARG A 25 6.08 4.54 15.95
N GLU A 26 5.85 5.83 16.22
CA GLU A 26 6.86 6.76 16.70
C GLU A 26 6.73 7.07 18.21
N ASP A 27 5.55 6.85 18.82
CA ASP A 27 5.24 7.22 20.21
C ASP A 27 4.47 6.10 20.96
N GLU A 28 5.09 5.56 22.02
CA GLU A 28 4.57 4.49 22.87
C GLU A 28 3.25 4.89 23.57
N ALA A 29 3.10 6.16 23.97
CA ALA A 29 1.88 6.63 24.63
C ALA A 29 0.67 6.67 23.68
N VAL A 30 0.91 6.88 22.38
CA VAL A 30 -0.13 6.81 21.35
C VAL A 30 -0.55 5.35 21.11
N CYS A 31 0.42 4.43 21.12
CA CYS A 31 0.15 2.99 21.03
C CYS A 31 -0.72 2.51 22.21
N ASP A 32 -0.39 2.90 23.44
CA ASP A 32 -1.18 2.59 24.63
C ASP A 32 -2.61 3.16 24.55
N ALA A 33 -2.76 4.41 24.09
CA ALA A 33 -4.06 5.03 23.91
C ALA A 33 -4.93 4.31 22.86
N LEU A 34 -4.32 3.81 21.77
CA LEU A 34 -5.01 2.99 20.77
C LEU A 34 -5.44 1.64 21.33
N GLY A 35 -4.65 1.03 22.22
CA GLY A 35 -5.04 -0.19 22.94
C GLY A 35 -6.28 0.02 23.81
N VAL A 36 -6.37 1.15 24.53
CA VAL A 36 -7.57 1.51 25.32
C VAL A 36 -8.79 1.73 24.43
N LEU A 37 -8.61 2.41 23.29
CA LEU A 37 -9.68 2.63 22.32
C LEU A 37 -10.19 1.31 21.72
N GLN A 38 -9.29 0.39 21.37
CA GLN A 38 -9.63 -0.94 20.89
C GLN A 38 -10.46 -1.72 21.91
N ALA A 39 -10.04 -1.72 23.18
CA ALA A 39 -10.77 -2.39 24.24
C ALA A 39 -12.19 -1.81 24.42
N TRP A 40 -12.31 -0.47 24.38
CA TRP A 40 -13.60 0.21 24.48
C TRP A 40 -14.54 -0.09 23.29
N ILE A 41 -14.00 -0.15 22.07
CA ILE A 41 -14.76 -0.54 20.87
C ILE A 41 -15.24 -2.00 20.99
N GLY A 42 -14.35 -2.92 21.38
CA GLY A 42 -14.69 -4.33 21.58
C GLY A 42 -15.82 -4.52 22.60
N GLU A 43 -15.75 -3.82 23.73
CA GLU A 43 -16.80 -3.84 24.76
C GLU A 43 -18.14 -3.33 24.20
N ARG A 44 -18.13 -2.22 23.46
CA ARG A 44 -19.36 -1.62 22.91
C ARG A 44 -20.01 -2.38 21.77
N PHE A 45 -19.25 -3.14 20.99
CA PHE A 45 -19.79 -3.95 19.90
C PHE A 45 -20.19 -5.36 20.34
N SER A 46 -19.67 -5.87 21.46
CA SER A 46 -20.15 -7.13 22.05
C SER A 46 -21.62 -7.07 22.52
N ASP A 47 -22.14 -5.88 22.79
CA ASP A 47 -23.55 -5.64 23.13
C ASP A 47 -24.51 -5.79 21.93
N PHE A 48 -24.00 -5.85 20.69
CA PHE A 48 -24.81 -5.90 19.46
C PHE A 48 -25.00 -7.32 18.90
N GLU A 49 -24.36 -8.35 19.47
CA GLU A 49 -24.65 -9.75 19.12
C GLU A 49 -25.92 -10.23 19.83
N THR A 50 -27.09 -9.92 19.26
CA THR A 50 -28.31 -10.69 19.58
C THR A 50 -28.27 -12.05 18.86
N PRO A 51 -28.57 -13.18 19.53
CA PRO A 51 -28.61 -14.48 18.90
C PRO A 51 -29.79 -14.54 17.92
N PHE A 52 -29.51 -14.68 16.63
CA PHE A 52 -30.54 -15.05 15.65
C PHE A 52 -31.06 -16.45 16.00
N GLY A 53 -32.36 -16.50 16.29
CA GLY A 53 -33.02 -17.57 17.04
C GLY A 53 -33.08 -18.94 16.36
N GLU A 54 -32.94 -19.96 17.20
CA GLU A 54 -33.61 -21.23 17.07
C GLU A 54 -35.14 -21.04 17.22
N GLY A 55 -35.90 -21.61 16.29
CA GLY A 55 -37.23 -22.13 16.56
C GLY A 55 -38.41 -21.33 16.00
N VAL A 56 -39.03 -21.84 14.93
CA VAL A 56 -40.50 -21.87 14.81
C VAL A 56 -40.93 -23.21 14.22
N ALA A 57 -41.52 -24.04 15.06
CA ALA A 57 -42.37 -25.16 14.65
C ALA A 57 -43.82 -24.65 14.46
N ALA A 58 -44.54 -25.37 13.60
CA ALA A 58 -45.91 -25.23 13.15
C ALA A 58 -46.95 -24.64 14.12
N GLU A 59 -47.87 -23.83 13.58
CA GLU A 59 -49.31 -23.93 13.84
C GLU A 59 -50.14 -23.49 12.62
N GLU A 60 -51.20 -24.24 12.37
CA GLU A 60 -52.21 -24.04 11.31
C GLU A 60 -53.18 -22.90 11.68
N GLY A 61 -53.67 -22.15 10.70
CA GLY A 61 -54.77 -21.20 10.90
C GLY A 61 -55.20 -20.48 9.62
N GLU A 62 -56.34 -20.89 9.07
CA GLU A 62 -57.07 -20.21 7.99
C GLU A 62 -57.51 -18.79 8.38
N GLY A 63 -57.45 -17.83 7.45
CA GLY A 63 -58.06 -16.52 7.66
C GLY A 63 -57.76 -15.49 6.57
N THR A 64 -58.80 -15.00 5.92
CA THR A 64 -58.87 -14.22 4.68
C THR A 64 -58.57 -12.71 4.85
N LEU A 65 -58.24 -12.05 3.73
CA LEU A 65 -58.44 -10.63 3.37
C LEU A 65 -57.42 -9.56 3.84
N GLY A 66 -56.56 -9.16 2.88
CA GLY A 66 -56.62 -7.83 2.27
C GLY A 66 -55.88 -6.67 2.96
N VAL A 67 -54.92 -6.08 2.24
CA VAL A 67 -54.70 -4.63 1.98
C VAL A 67 -53.20 -4.36 1.78
N ALA A 68 -52.92 -3.62 0.71
CA ALA A 68 -51.61 -3.16 0.25
C ALA A 68 -50.98 -2.10 1.16
N LEU A 69 -49.64 -2.05 1.23
CA LEU A 69 -48.76 -0.89 0.92
C LEU A 69 -47.34 -1.10 1.49
N ASP A 70 -46.36 -0.48 0.81
CA ASP A 70 -44.95 -0.25 1.17
C ASP A 70 -44.05 -1.49 1.32
N GLY A 71 -42.76 -1.46 1.02
CA GLY A 71 -41.81 -0.37 0.78
C GLY A 71 -40.44 -0.88 1.28
N ALA A 72 -39.35 -0.46 0.61
CA ALA A 72 -37.96 -0.62 1.03
C ALA A 72 -37.41 -2.07 1.18
N GLN A 73 -36.86 -2.60 0.07
CA GLN A 73 -35.74 -3.55 0.12
C GLN A 73 -34.43 -2.76 0.02
N GLY A 74 -33.60 -2.83 1.05
CA GLY A 74 -32.27 -2.22 1.06
C GLY A 74 -31.70 -2.23 2.48
N GLY A 75 -30.94 -3.28 2.81
CA GLY A 75 -30.34 -3.42 4.14
C GLY A 75 -29.77 -4.81 4.39
N ALA A 76 -28.79 -5.23 3.58
CA ALA A 76 -27.99 -6.43 3.86
C ALA A 76 -26.52 -6.31 3.40
N GLU A 77 -26.14 -5.28 2.63
CA GLU A 77 -24.77 -5.16 2.08
C GLU A 77 -23.78 -4.36 2.97
N ASP A 78 -24.25 -3.58 3.96
CA ASP A 78 -23.36 -2.71 4.75
C ASP A 78 -22.69 -3.39 5.97
N ALA A 79 -23.10 -4.60 6.34
CA ALA A 79 -22.46 -5.34 7.44
C ALA A 79 -21.12 -5.99 7.03
N ALA A 80 -20.89 -6.20 5.73
CA ALA A 80 -19.71 -6.90 5.21
C ALA A 80 -18.44 -6.02 5.10
N GLN A 81 -18.53 -4.71 5.37
CA GLN A 81 -17.37 -3.80 5.29
C GLN A 81 -16.70 -3.50 6.65
N ALA A 82 -17.28 -3.97 7.77
CA ALA A 82 -16.77 -3.72 9.11
C ALA A 82 -15.76 -4.79 9.60
N GLU A 83 -15.88 -6.05 9.14
CA GLU A 83 -15.00 -7.16 9.54
C GLU A 83 -13.49 -6.97 9.23
N PRO A 84 -13.05 -6.43 8.08
CA PRO A 84 -11.61 -6.31 7.80
C PRO A 84 -10.89 -5.27 8.68
N LEU A 85 -11.63 -4.48 9.48
CA LEU A 85 -11.10 -3.42 10.33
C LEU A 85 -10.76 -3.93 11.75
N VAL A 86 -11.57 -4.84 12.30
CA VAL A 86 -11.33 -5.49 13.59
C VAL A 86 -10.12 -6.44 13.50
N GLU A 87 -10.00 -7.16 12.38
CA GLU A 87 -8.93 -8.12 12.14
C GLU A 87 -7.54 -7.45 12.03
N ARG A 88 -7.47 -6.24 11.46
CA ARG A 88 -6.24 -5.43 11.42
C ARG A 88 -5.80 -4.90 12.79
N MET A 89 -6.75 -4.61 13.69
CA MET A 89 -6.43 -4.17 15.05
C MET A 89 -5.95 -5.32 15.94
N ILE A 90 -6.41 -6.55 15.69
CA ILE A 90 -5.99 -7.77 16.41
C ILE A 90 -4.51 -8.11 16.11
N GLN A 91 -4.03 -7.88 14.88
CA GLN A 91 -2.64 -8.18 14.50
C GLN A 91 -1.58 -7.30 15.18
N ILE A 92 -1.90 -6.09 15.62
CA ILE A 92 -0.91 -5.14 16.19
C ILE A 92 -0.73 -5.31 17.71
N GLY A 93 -1.75 -5.79 18.44
CA GLY A 93 -1.67 -6.03 19.89
C GLY A 93 -1.00 -7.36 20.30
N GLY A 94 -0.64 -8.20 19.32
CA GLY A 94 -0.18 -9.58 19.53
C GLY A 94 1.34 -9.79 19.57
N VAL A 95 2.12 -8.90 20.19
CA VAL A 95 3.57 -9.15 20.41
C VAL A 95 3.83 -9.41 21.89
N ARG A 96 3.70 -10.68 22.31
CA ARG A 96 4.38 -11.20 23.51
C ARG A 96 5.53 -12.10 23.07
N ALA A 97 6.71 -11.81 23.59
CA ALA A 97 7.94 -12.54 23.35
C ALA A 97 7.80 -14.03 23.68
N SER A 98 7.97 -14.88 22.68
CA SER A 98 8.31 -16.30 22.87
C SER A 98 9.83 -16.42 22.87
N GLU A 99 10.40 -16.92 23.95
CA GLU A 99 11.83 -17.20 24.09
C GLU A 99 12.32 -18.20 23.01
N PRO A 100 13.57 -18.07 22.54
CA PRO A 100 14.12 -19.00 21.56
C PRO A 100 14.41 -20.36 22.20
N ILE A 101 13.83 -21.41 21.60
CA ILE A 101 14.20 -22.80 21.88
C ILE A 101 15.63 -23.01 21.37
N LEU A 102 16.57 -23.07 22.31
CA LEU A 102 17.98 -23.39 22.08
C LEU A 102 18.11 -24.89 21.76
N VAL A 103 18.44 -25.23 20.51
CA VAL A 103 18.84 -26.59 20.14
C VAL A 103 20.22 -26.85 20.77
N LYS A 104 20.25 -27.64 21.83
CA LYS A 104 21.51 -28.17 22.39
C LYS A 104 22.06 -29.25 21.45
N GLU A 105 23.21 -28.95 20.85
CA GLU A 105 24.10 -29.97 20.29
C GLU A 105 24.52 -30.95 21.40
N ALA A 106 24.39 -32.24 21.12
CA ALA A 106 24.88 -33.30 22.00
C ALA A 106 26.41 -33.47 21.81
N PRO A 107 27.21 -33.59 22.88
CA PRO A 107 28.59 -33.98 22.75
C PRO A 107 28.71 -35.49 22.60
N GLY A 108 29.57 -35.90 21.68
CA GLY A 108 29.95 -37.30 21.49
C GLY A 108 30.59 -37.90 22.74
N ALA A 109 30.35 -39.19 22.94
CA ALA A 109 31.12 -40.02 23.85
C ALA A 109 31.38 -41.37 23.18
N ALA A 110 32.66 -41.71 23.13
CA ALA A 110 33.20 -42.96 22.63
C ALA A 110 33.07 -44.08 23.68
N GLY A 111 33.05 -45.32 23.17
CA GLY A 111 33.73 -46.47 23.79
C GLY A 111 32.94 -47.29 24.83
N GLY A 112 32.64 -48.54 24.47
CA GLY A 112 32.24 -49.57 25.42
C GLY A 112 31.74 -50.85 24.74
N GLU A 113 32.64 -51.82 24.54
CA GLU A 113 32.28 -53.24 24.35
C GLU A 113 31.51 -53.77 25.56
N VAL A 114 30.57 -54.72 25.33
CA VAL A 114 30.42 -56.01 26.06
C VAL A 114 29.10 -56.72 25.63
N THR A 115 29.29 -57.88 24.99
CA THR A 115 28.53 -59.16 24.93
C THR A 115 26.97 -59.25 25.02
N ALA A 116 26.40 -59.79 23.93
CA ALA A 116 25.55 -60.99 23.79
C ALA A 116 24.32 -61.27 24.70
N SER A 117 23.13 -61.08 24.12
CA SER A 117 21.95 -61.98 24.06
C SER A 117 20.80 -61.16 23.46
N GLY A 118 20.08 -61.53 22.40
CA GLY A 118 19.55 -62.84 22.09
C GLY A 118 18.03 -62.80 22.24
N VAL A 119 17.32 -61.97 21.46
CA VAL A 119 15.86 -62.04 21.26
C VAL A 119 15.56 -61.73 19.79
N VAL A 120 14.90 -62.68 19.13
CA VAL A 120 14.45 -62.61 17.74
C VAL A 120 13.05 -61.98 17.73
N GLU A 121 12.93 -60.81 17.11
CA GLU A 121 11.64 -60.22 16.71
C GLU A 121 11.48 -60.30 15.18
N PRO A 122 10.24 -60.49 14.67
CA PRO A 122 10.01 -60.75 13.26
C PRO A 122 10.06 -59.45 12.43
N SER A 123 10.88 -59.50 11.37
CA SER A 123 11.03 -58.46 10.36
C SER A 123 9.74 -58.25 9.56
N ALA A 124 9.14 -57.06 9.66
CA ALA A 124 8.23 -56.52 8.65
C ALA A 124 9.05 -55.94 7.47
N PRO A 125 8.55 -55.93 6.23
CA PRO A 125 9.30 -55.44 5.08
C PRO A 125 9.46 -53.91 5.15
N ALA A 126 10.72 -53.46 5.14
CA ALA A 126 11.07 -52.06 5.02
C ALA A 126 10.66 -51.55 3.63
N VAL A 127 9.71 -50.63 3.59
CA VAL A 127 9.42 -49.80 2.42
C VAL A 127 10.60 -48.85 2.25
N SER A 128 11.39 -49.01 1.19
CA SER A 128 12.52 -48.11 0.93
C SER A 128 11.98 -46.76 0.47
N PHE A 129 12.05 -45.75 1.35
CA PHE A 129 11.98 -44.36 0.92
C PHE A 129 13.26 -44.04 0.14
N THR A 130 13.11 -43.67 -1.12
CA THR A 130 14.18 -43.11 -1.95
C THR A 130 14.74 -41.86 -1.27
N SER A 131 16.06 -41.79 -1.08
CA SER A 131 16.72 -40.65 -0.45
C SER A 131 16.67 -39.40 -1.33
N ASP A 132 16.42 -38.25 -0.70
CA ASP A 132 16.37 -36.91 -1.31
C ASP A 132 17.63 -36.53 -2.13
N SER A 133 18.73 -37.25 -1.98
CA SER A 133 19.99 -37.01 -2.70
C SER A 133 19.96 -37.30 -4.20
N ASP A 134 18.98 -38.08 -4.69
CA ASP A 134 18.87 -38.43 -6.11
C ASP A 134 18.10 -37.39 -6.95
N LEU A 135 17.59 -36.32 -6.31
CA LEU A 135 16.78 -35.27 -6.97
C LEU A 135 17.55 -33.95 -7.23
N GLU A 136 18.80 -33.80 -6.79
CA GLU A 136 19.53 -32.52 -6.85
C GLU A 136 20.32 -32.28 -8.16
N GLY A 137 20.37 -33.23 -9.10
CA GLY A 137 21.28 -33.17 -10.25
C GLY A 137 20.77 -32.48 -11.53
N ALA A 138 19.49 -32.15 -11.63
CA ALA A 138 18.94 -31.45 -12.79
C ALA A 138 17.87 -30.46 -12.33
N ARG A 139 18.13 -29.15 -12.47
CA ARG A 139 17.02 -28.19 -12.61
C ARG A 139 16.21 -28.66 -13.80
N GLN A 140 15.16 -29.43 -13.54
CA GLN A 140 14.36 -29.97 -14.63
C GLN A 140 13.85 -28.79 -15.45
N PRO A 141 13.87 -28.84 -16.79
CA PRO A 141 13.20 -27.87 -17.66
C PRO A 141 11.65 -27.89 -17.52
N GLY A 142 11.13 -28.30 -16.35
CA GLY A 142 9.74 -28.63 -16.05
C GLY A 142 8.96 -27.59 -15.23
N ASN A 143 9.61 -26.53 -14.72
CA ASN A 143 8.93 -25.46 -13.97
C ASN A 143 8.47 -24.30 -14.87
N ASP A 144 8.15 -24.59 -16.13
CA ASP A 144 7.54 -23.62 -17.03
C ASP A 144 6.05 -23.49 -16.69
N LEU A 145 5.72 -22.44 -15.91
CA LEU A 145 4.35 -22.13 -15.50
C LEU A 145 3.38 -22.05 -16.71
N GLY A 146 3.83 -21.52 -17.85
CA GLY A 146 3.01 -21.45 -19.06
C GLY A 146 2.58 -22.84 -19.52
N ARG A 147 3.52 -23.79 -19.55
CA ARG A 147 3.22 -25.20 -19.91
C ARG A 147 2.35 -25.91 -18.88
N ILE A 148 2.48 -25.59 -17.59
CA ILE A 148 1.61 -26.18 -16.55
C ILE A 148 0.16 -25.71 -16.78
N ARG A 149 -0.04 -24.41 -17.02
CA ARG A 149 -1.35 -23.82 -17.31
C ARG A 149 -2.01 -24.44 -18.54
N GLU A 150 -1.31 -24.50 -19.66
CA GLU A 150 -1.85 -25.05 -20.91
C GLU A 150 -2.28 -26.51 -20.77
N ARG A 151 -1.45 -27.33 -20.11
CA ARG A 151 -1.75 -28.75 -19.87
C ARG A 151 -2.92 -28.93 -18.91
N ALA A 152 -2.99 -28.14 -17.84
CA ALA A 152 -4.11 -28.18 -16.90
C ALA A 152 -5.44 -27.84 -17.60
N LEU A 153 -5.48 -26.79 -18.42
CA LEU A 153 -6.69 -26.44 -19.20
C LEU A 153 -7.11 -27.57 -20.13
N LEU A 154 -6.15 -28.20 -20.82
CA LEU A 154 -6.44 -29.28 -21.74
C LEU A 154 -6.93 -30.55 -21.03
N LYS A 155 -6.41 -30.84 -19.83
CA LYS A 155 -6.90 -31.94 -18.98
C LYS A 155 -8.31 -31.68 -18.45
N SER A 156 -8.60 -30.44 -18.08
CA SER A 156 -9.95 -30.01 -17.70
C SER A 156 -10.95 -30.22 -18.84
N GLU A 157 -10.59 -29.76 -20.05
CA GLU A 157 -11.38 -29.96 -21.28
C GLU A 157 -11.60 -31.45 -21.57
N ALA A 158 -10.56 -32.28 -21.41
CA ALA A 158 -10.63 -33.73 -21.58
C ALA A 158 -11.60 -34.41 -20.59
N CYS A 159 -11.60 -34.00 -19.32
CA CYS A 159 -12.54 -34.52 -18.32
C CYS A 159 -14.00 -34.20 -18.69
N ARG A 160 -14.28 -32.95 -19.07
CA ARG A 160 -15.62 -32.53 -19.52
C ARG A 160 -16.06 -33.22 -20.79
N TRP A 161 -15.16 -33.41 -21.74
CA TRP A 161 -15.42 -34.18 -22.95
C TRP A 161 -15.79 -35.63 -22.63
N ALA A 162 -15.10 -36.26 -21.68
CA ALA A 162 -15.41 -37.64 -21.26
C ALA A 162 -16.82 -37.77 -20.68
N VAL A 163 -17.25 -36.82 -19.86
CA VAL A 163 -18.62 -36.74 -19.32
C VAL A 163 -19.65 -36.53 -20.44
N LYS A 164 -19.44 -35.54 -21.32
CA LYS A 164 -20.32 -35.27 -22.47
C LYS A 164 -20.49 -36.52 -23.34
N ARG A 165 -19.39 -37.22 -23.61
CA ARG A 165 -19.37 -38.46 -24.40
C ARG A 165 -20.20 -39.56 -23.75
N ARG A 166 -20.00 -39.84 -22.46
CA ARG A 166 -20.77 -40.88 -21.75
C ARG A 166 -22.26 -40.60 -21.73
N ARG A 167 -22.64 -39.34 -21.52
CA ARG A 167 -24.04 -38.90 -21.59
C ARG A 167 -24.64 -39.15 -22.98
N ALA A 168 -23.92 -38.84 -24.06
CA ALA A 168 -24.36 -39.14 -25.43
C ALA A 168 -24.49 -40.65 -25.70
N GLU A 169 -23.49 -41.44 -25.30
CA GLU A 169 -23.50 -42.90 -25.43
C GLU A 169 -24.70 -43.52 -24.67
N SER A 170 -25.08 -42.97 -23.50
CA SER A 170 -26.20 -43.45 -22.69
C SER A 170 -27.57 -43.30 -23.36
N VAL A 171 -27.72 -42.34 -24.28
CA VAL A 171 -28.94 -42.11 -25.06
C VAL A 171 -28.87 -42.71 -26.46
N GLY A 172 -27.86 -43.55 -26.75
CA GLY A 172 -27.67 -44.18 -28.04
C GLY A 172 -27.24 -43.23 -29.16
N GLN A 173 -26.73 -42.04 -28.81
CA GLN A 173 -26.08 -41.15 -29.76
C GLN A 173 -24.62 -41.58 -29.93
N ASP A 174 -24.11 -41.50 -31.16
CA ASP A 174 -22.67 -41.67 -31.38
C ASP A 174 -21.94 -40.57 -30.60
N GLY A 175 -21.15 -40.99 -29.61
CA GLY A 175 -20.40 -40.08 -28.75
C GLY A 175 -19.52 -39.16 -29.58
N ASP A 176 -19.73 -37.85 -29.42
CA ASP A 176 -19.06 -36.78 -30.17
C ASP A 176 -17.55 -37.00 -30.23
N HIS A 177 -17.05 -37.20 -31.45
CA HIS A 177 -15.63 -37.34 -31.72
C HIS A 177 -15.03 -35.95 -31.85
N ASP A 178 -14.24 -35.53 -30.85
CA ASP A 178 -13.45 -34.31 -30.92
C ASP A 178 -12.01 -34.64 -31.35
N PRO A 179 -11.70 -34.62 -32.67
CA PRO A 179 -10.36 -34.90 -33.15
C PRO A 179 -9.36 -33.81 -32.74
N ASP A 180 -9.82 -32.56 -32.63
CA ASP A 180 -8.96 -31.42 -32.30
C ASP A 180 -8.40 -31.55 -30.88
N LEU A 181 -9.24 -31.91 -29.91
CA LEU A 181 -8.82 -32.15 -28.53
C LEU A 181 -7.74 -33.23 -28.42
N ARG A 182 -7.87 -34.33 -29.18
CA ARG A 182 -6.86 -35.42 -29.19
C ARG A 182 -5.57 -35.00 -29.85
N ASP A 183 -5.63 -34.25 -30.94
CA ASP A 183 -4.45 -33.78 -31.65
C ASP A 183 -3.68 -32.74 -30.81
N ARG A 184 -4.39 -31.84 -30.12
CA ARG A 184 -3.83 -30.95 -29.09
C ARG A 184 -3.19 -31.74 -27.95
N ALA A 185 -3.85 -32.77 -27.42
CA ALA A 185 -3.30 -33.60 -26.33
C ALA A 185 -2.01 -34.32 -26.75
N ARG A 186 -1.96 -34.87 -27.97
CA ARG A 186 -0.76 -35.53 -28.52
C ARG A 186 0.42 -34.60 -28.72
N SER A 187 0.18 -33.28 -28.82
CA SER A 187 1.26 -32.31 -28.98
C SER A 187 2.08 -32.12 -27.69
N PHE A 188 1.54 -32.51 -26.52
CA PHE A 188 2.23 -32.47 -25.23
C PHE A 188 2.89 -33.83 -24.92
N THR A 189 4.20 -33.92 -25.10
CA THR A 189 4.96 -35.13 -24.77
C THR A 189 5.07 -35.33 -23.25
N GLY A 190 4.89 -36.57 -22.79
CA GLY A 190 5.03 -36.93 -21.37
C GLY A 190 3.87 -36.51 -20.47
N CYS A 191 2.74 -36.09 -21.04
CA CYS A 191 1.52 -35.75 -20.31
C CYS A 191 0.49 -36.89 -20.43
N ASP A 192 -0.04 -37.39 -19.31
CA ASP A 192 -1.12 -38.38 -19.30
C ASP A 192 -2.49 -37.69 -19.36
N PHE A 193 -3.26 -37.96 -20.42
CA PHE A 193 -4.63 -37.49 -20.62
C PHE A 193 -5.63 -38.63 -20.38
N PHE A 194 -5.68 -39.14 -19.15
CA PHE A 194 -6.44 -40.34 -18.81
C PHE A 194 -7.92 -40.28 -19.24
N ALA A 195 -8.55 -39.10 -19.19
CA ALA A 195 -9.94 -38.90 -19.59
C ALA A 195 -10.19 -39.15 -21.10
N LEU A 196 -9.16 -39.06 -21.93
CA LEU A 196 -9.23 -39.35 -23.37
C LEU A 196 -9.04 -40.85 -23.70
N ASP A 197 -8.53 -41.65 -22.74
CA ASP A 197 -8.30 -43.07 -22.94
C ASP A 197 -9.61 -43.86 -22.82
N ARG A 198 -10.08 -44.38 -23.96
CA ARG A 198 -11.31 -45.19 -24.02
C ARG A 198 -11.16 -46.56 -23.38
N SER A 199 -9.94 -47.06 -23.23
CA SER A 199 -9.69 -48.38 -22.64
C SER A 199 -9.66 -48.34 -21.10
N ARG A 200 -9.51 -47.15 -20.53
CA ARG A 200 -9.43 -46.95 -19.09
C ARG A 200 -10.82 -46.85 -18.46
N ALA A 201 -11.02 -47.51 -17.32
CA ALA A 201 -12.16 -47.23 -16.46
C ALA A 201 -11.99 -45.83 -15.87
N LEU A 202 -12.88 -44.90 -16.23
CA LEU A 202 -12.89 -43.55 -15.65
C LEU A 202 -13.84 -43.54 -14.43
N PRO A 203 -13.61 -42.67 -13.43
CA PRO A 203 -14.53 -42.47 -12.31
C PRO A 203 -15.91 -42.01 -12.80
N ASP A 204 -16.91 -41.92 -11.93
CA ASP A 204 -18.23 -41.37 -12.31
C ASP A 204 -18.15 -39.92 -12.82
N ASP A 205 -19.25 -39.46 -13.41
CA ASP A 205 -19.30 -38.15 -14.06
C ASP A 205 -19.15 -36.99 -13.05
N GLU A 206 -19.59 -37.16 -11.81
CA GLU A 206 -19.46 -36.14 -10.75
C GLU A 206 -17.99 -35.94 -10.37
N ASN A 207 -17.26 -37.04 -10.14
CA ASN A 207 -15.84 -37.01 -9.88
C ASN A 207 -15.03 -36.44 -11.07
N LEU A 208 -15.40 -36.77 -12.32
CA LEU A 208 -14.77 -36.16 -13.50
C LEU A 208 -15.01 -34.65 -13.60
N GLU A 209 -16.22 -34.19 -13.28
CA GLU A 209 -16.54 -32.75 -13.24
C GLU A 209 -15.74 -32.04 -12.15
N GLN A 210 -15.62 -32.65 -10.95
CA GLN A 210 -14.80 -32.11 -9.86
C GLN A 210 -13.32 -32.01 -10.25
N ILE A 211 -12.74 -33.06 -10.85
CA ILE A 211 -11.35 -33.04 -11.34
C ILE A 211 -11.16 -31.94 -12.39
N ALA A 212 -12.12 -31.78 -13.32
CA ALA A 212 -12.06 -30.71 -14.31
C ALA A 212 -12.03 -29.32 -13.64
N CYS A 213 -12.87 -29.10 -12.63
CA CYS A 213 -12.87 -27.86 -11.86
C CYS A 213 -11.54 -27.63 -11.13
N CYS A 214 -10.96 -28.65 -10.48
CA CYS A 214 -9.65 -28.52 -9.86
C CYS A 214 -8.54 -28.15 -10.86
N PHE A 215 -8.56 -28.71 -12.08
CA PHE A 215 -7.63 -28.32 -13.15
C PHE A 215 -7.83 -26.88 -13.62
N ASP A 216 -9.07 -26.39 -13.73
CA ASP A 216 -9.33 -24.98 -14.06
C ASP A 216 -8.77 -24.04 -12.99
N VAL A 217 -8.97 -24.39 -11.72
CA VAL A 217 -8.45 -23.58 -10.60
C VAL A 217 -6.93 -23.62 -10.58
N LEU A 218 -6.30 -24.76 -10.87
CA LEU A 218 -4.85 -24.86 -11.08
C LEU A 218 -4.38 -23.95 -12.20
N ALA A 219 -4.98 -24.04 -13.38
CA ALA A 219 -4.62 -23.19 -14.51
C ALA A 219 -4.75 -21.70 -14.17
N ARG A 220 -5.80 -21.33 -13.44
CA ARG A 220 -6.04 -19.96 -12.99
C ARG A 220 -4.99 -19.49 -11.98
N GLY A 221 -4.68 -20.29 -10.96
CA GLY A 221 -3.63 -19.96 -9.99
C GLY A 221 -2.26 -19.81 -10.66
N VAL A 222 -1.93 -20.70 -11.59
CA VAL A 222 -0.66 -20.66 -12.35
C VAL A 222 -0.55 -19.41 -13.22
N GLU A 223 -1.65 -18.95 -13.82
CA GLU A 223 -1.69 -17.69 -14.56
C GLU A 223 -1.36 -16.49 -13.65
N VAL A 224 -1.94 -16.43 -12.46
CA VAL A 224 -1.64 -15.38 -11.46
C VAL A 224 -0.17 -15.45 -11.03
N ALA A 225 0.35 -16.66 -10.82
CA ALA A 225 1.75 -16.88 -10.47
C ALA A 225 2.72 -16.43 -11.57
N GLN A 226 2.39 -16.72 -12.84
CA GLN A 226 3.20 -16.30 -13.97
C GLN A 226 3.28 -14.77 -14.07
N ARG A 227 2.13 -14.08 -13.99
CA ARG A 227 2.08 -12.62 -13.98
C ARG A 227 2.83 -12.02 -12.79
N CYS A 228 2.76 -12.66 -11.62
CA CYS A 228 3.56 -12.28 -10.46
C CYS A 228 5.06 -12.34 -10.77
N ALA A 229 5.54 -13.46 -11.32
CA ALA A 229 6.96 -13.63 -11.65
C ALA A 229 7.45 -12.61 -12.71
N GLU A 230 6.59 -12.23 -13.65
CA GLU A 230 6.90 -11.20 -14.66
C GLU A 230 7.02 -9.80 -14.06
N ASN A 231 6.21 -9.48 -13.04
CA ASN A 231 6.12 -8.12 -12.47
C ASN A 231 7.09 -7.84 -11.33
N TYR A 232 7.40 -8.84 -10.49
CA TYR A 232 8.22 -8.68 -9.28
C TYR A 232 9.72 -8.93 -9.56
N GLY A 233 10.08 -9.29 -10.80
CA GLY A 233 11.44 -9.68 -11.13
C GLY A 233 11.86 -10.96 -10.40
N ARG A 234 13.14 -11.36 -10.52
CA ARG A 234 13.65 -12.58 -9.87
C ARG A 234 14.04 -12.39 -8.42
N GLU A 235 14.22 -11.14 -7.97
CA GLU A 235 14.77 -10.85 -6.64
C GLU A 235 13.68 -10.65 -5.58
N GLU A 236 12.50 -10.17 -5.98
CA GLU A 236 11.39 -9.98 -5.04
C GLU A 236 10.64 -11.30 -4.84
N ALA A 237 10.29 -11.59 -3.60
CA ALA A 237 9.57 -12.81 -3.25
C ALA A 237 8.10 -12.72 -3.70
N PRO A 238 7.50 -13.84 -4.17
CA PRO A 238 6.08 -13.88 -4.45
C PRO A 238 5.27 -13.66 -3.15
N PRO A 239 4.05 -13.08 -3.22
CA PRO A 239 3.20 -12.89 -2.06
C PRO A 239 2.89 -14.21 -1.34
N GLU A 240 2.94 -14.21 -0.01
CA GLU A 240 2.67 -15.42 0.80
C GLU A 240 1.25 -15.96 0.57
N ASP A 241 0.25 -15.07 0.45
CA ASP A 241 -1.14 -15.42 0.09
C ASP A 241 -1.21 -16.25 -1.20
N LEU A 242 -0.40 -15.90 -2.21
CA LEU A 242 -0.37 -16.62 -3.48
C LEU A 242 0.17 -18.03 -3.31
N LEU A 243 1.29 -18.19 -2.59
CA LEU A 243 1.89 -19.49 -2.32
C LEU A 243 0.95 -20.37 -1.49
N SER A 244 0.26 -19.80 -0.51
CA SER A 244 -0.75 -20.49 0.30
C SER A 244 -1.90 -21.00 -0.57
N LEU A 245 -2.50 -20.15 -1.40
CA LEU A 245 -3.60 -20.55 -2.29
C LEU A 245 -3.14 -21.62 -3.28
N LEU A 246 -1.99 -21.47 -3.92
CA LEU A 246 -1.46 -22.48 -4.85
C LEU A 246 -1.18 -23.83 -4.16
N SER A 247 -0.75 -23.82 -2.90
CA SER A 247 -0.56 -25.04 -2.12
C SER A 247 -1.88 -25.76 -1.86
N GLU A 248 -2.96 -25.02 -1.61
CA GLU A 248 -4.31 -25.56 -1.45
C GLU A 248 -4.82 -26.13 -2.78
N VAL A 249 -4.64 -25.40 -3.88
CA VAL A 249 -5.04 -25.81 -5.24
C VAL A 249 -4.39 -27.13 -5.66
N GLN A 250 -3.07 -27.26 -5.52
CA GLN A 250 -2.40 -28.51 -5.89
C GLN A 250 -2.79 -29.68 -4.97
N SER A 251 -3.08 -29.41 -3.70
CA SER A 251 -3.52 -30.43 -2.75
C SER A 251 -4.94 -30.91 -3.06
N ALA A 252 -5.85 -29.99 -3.38
CA ALA A 252 -7.22 -30.29 -3.79
C ALA A 252 -7.24 -31.13 -5.07
N LEU A 253 -6.45 -30.74 -6.08
CA LEU A 253 -6.30 -31.52 -7.30
C LEU A 253 -5.77 -32.93 -7.03
N ARG A 254 -4.75 -33.06 -6.16
CA ARG A 254 -4.22 -34.36 -5.76
C ARG A 254 -5.31 -35.25 -5.15
N VAL A 255 -6.10 -34.72 -4.23
CA VAL A 255 -7.19 -35.46 -3.56
C VAL A 255 -8.27 -35.89 -4.55
N ALA A 256 -8.69 -35.00 -5.46
CA ALA A 256 -9.66 -35.32 -6.51
C ALA A 256 -9.15 -36.44 -7.43
N LEU A 257 -7.87 -36.40 -7.79
CA LEU A 257 -7.24 -37.42 -8.63
C LEU A 257 -7.06 -38.76 -7.89
N GLU A 258 -6.70 -38.74 -6.61
CA GLU A 258 -6.60 -39.95 -5.77
C GLU A 258 -7.95 -40.68 -5.66
N ALA A 259 -9.06 -39.94 -5.52
CA ALA A 259 -10.40 -40.52 -5.52
C ALA A 259 -10.76 -41.24 -6.85
N ALA A 260 -10.09 -40.85 -7.94
CA ALA A 260 -10.23 -41.45 -9.27
C ALA A 260 -9.15 -42.50 -9.61
N ASP A 261 -8.38 -42.97 -8.62
CA ASP A 261 -7.24 -43.89 -8.79
C ASP A 261 -6.18 -43.32 -9.77
N GLN A 262 -6.01 -41.99 -9.77
CA GLN A 262 -5.02 -41.25 -10.55
C GLN A 262 -3.92 -40.70 -9.65
N GLN A 263 -2.98 -41.53 -9.21
CA GLN A 263 -1.97 -41.11 -8.22
C GLN A 263 -0.79 -40.30 -8.79
N LYS A 264 -0.66 -40.16 -10.11
CA LYS A 264 0.54 -39.60 -10.76
C LYS A 264 0.18 -38.60 -11.84
N ASP A 265 -0.17 -37.39 -11.42
CA ASP A 265 -0.39 -36.27 -12.35
C ASP A 265 0.85 -35.37 -12.43
N SER A 266 1.33 -35.15 -13.66
CA SER A 266 2.52 -34.37 -13.94
C SER A 266 2.37 -32.89 -13.60
N GLU A 267 1.18 -32.31 -13.74
CA GLU A 267 0.91 -30.89 -13.55
C GLU A 267 0.78 -30.56 -12.07
N GLN A 268 0.06 -31.40 -11.32
CA GLN A 268 0.00 -31.32 -9.87
C GLN A 268 1.40 -31.42 -9.25
N PHE A 269 2.20 -32.39 -9.67
CA PHE A 269 3.56 -32.57 -9.14
C PHE A 269 4.51 -31.43 -9.54
N ALA A 270 4.40 -30.92 -10.77
CA ALA A 270 5.17 -29.77 -11.22
C ALA A 270 4.83 -28.52 -10.39
N MET A 271 3.55 -28.30 -10.07
CA MET A 271 3.11 -27.21 -9.20
C MET A 271 3.68 -27.34 -7.79
N TYR A 272 3.61 -28.53 -7.18
CA TYR A 272 4.22 -28.80 -5.88
C TYR A 272 5.73 -28.53 -5.88
N SER A 273 6.43 -28.97 -6.93
CA SER A 273 7.88 -28.77 -7.08
C SER A 273 8.21 -27.28 -7.20
N TRP A 274 7.47 -26.52 -8.01
CA TRP A 274 7.61 -25.07 -8.11
C TRP A 274 7.40 -24.38 -6.76
N LEU A 275 6.35 -24.74 -6.01
CA LEU A 275 6.07 -24.15 -4.69
C LEU A 275 7.21 -24.42 -3.70
N ARG A 276 7.73 -25.65 -3.68
CA ARG A 276 8.88 -26.01 -2.84
C ARG A 276 10.13 -25.21 -3.20
N ASP A 277 10.39 -25.00 -4.49
CA ASP A 277 11.53 -24.22 -4.96
C ASP A 277 11.39 -22.75 -4.56
N GLN A 278 10.21 -22.14 -4.75
CA GLN A 278 9.94 -20.75 -4.35
C GLN A 278 10.04 -20.56 -2.82
N ALA A 279 9.45 -21.47 -2.05
CA ALA A 279 9.54 -21.45 -0.58
C ALA A 279 11.00 -21.55 -0.10
N ARG A 280 11.81 -22.41 -0.73
CA ARG A 280 13.23 -22.57 -0.41
C ARG A 280 14.04 -21.33 -0.80
N GLU A 281 13.84 -20.80 -2.00
CA GLU A 281 14.58 -19.66 -2.55
C GLU A 281 14.35 -18.39 -1.73
N HIS A 282 13.09 -18.10 -1.40
CA HIS A 282 12.71 -16.89 -0.67
C HIS A 282 12.57 -17.08 0.84
N ARG A 283 12.84 -18.30 1.35
CA ARG A 283 12.73 -18.68 2.77
C ARG A 283 11.35 -18.41 3.37
N ILE A 284 10.30 -18.68 2.59
CA ILE A 284 8.91 -18.53 3.01
C ILE A 284 8.40 -19.87 3.52
N LEU A 285 7.74 -19.88 4.69
CA LEU A 285 7.08 -21.06 5.22
C LEU A 285 5.64 -21.13 4.68
N ILE A 286 5.31 -22.19 3.95
CA ILE A 286 3.92 -22.50 3.57
C ILE A 286 3.34 -23.44 4.63
N PRO A 287 2.43 -22.98 5.51
CA PRO A 287 2.05 -23.72 6.72
C PRO A 287 1.15 -24.92 6.45
N ARG A 288 0.36 -24.89 5.36
CA ARG A 288 -0.68 -25.88 5.06
C ARG A 288 -0.50 -26.51 3.68
N HIS A 289 -1.17 -27.63 3.46
CA HIS A 289 -1.40 -28.28 2.17
C HIS A 289 -0.17 -28.78 1.39
N MET A 290 1.03 -28.56 1.92
CA MET A 290 2.28 -29.11 1.39
C MET A 290 2.58 -30.54 1.89
N ARG A 291 1.72 -31.14 2.73
CA ARG A 291 1.90 -32.48 3.31
C ARG A 291 0.75 -33.40 2.92
N LEU A 292 1.03 -34.69 2.74
CA LEU A 292 0.01 -35.70 2.46
C LEU A 292 -1.08 -35.79 3.55
N THR A 293 -0.71 -35.52 4.80
CA THR A 293 -1.62 -35.57 5.97
C THR A 293 -2.42 -34.28 6.19
N ASP A 294 -2.23 -33.25 5.37
CA ASP A 294 -3.01 -32.01 5.40
C ASP A 294 -3.67 -31.76 4.03
N PRO A 295 -4.57 -32.66 3.59
CA PRO A 295 -5.24 -32.53 2.30
C PRO A 295 -6.15 -31.29 2.27
N ALA A 296 -6.26 -30.66 1.10
CA ALA A 296 -7.32 -29.69 0.83
C ALA A 296 -8.57 -30.40 0.31
N ASP A 297 -9.75 -29.80 0.52
CA ASP A 297 -11.01 -30.36 0.05
C ASP A 297 -11.26 -30.00 -1.42
N PRO A 298 -11.38 -30.99 -2.34
CA PRO A 298 -11.68 -30.71 -3.75
C PRO A 298 -13.10 -30.18 -3.99
N ALA A 299 -14.02 -30.26 -3.02
CA ALA A 299 -15.37 -29.69 -3.15
C ALA A 299 -15.37 -28.16 -3.06
N GLU A 300 -14.39 -27.57 -2.39
CA GLU A 300 -14.25 -26.11 -2.17
C GLU A 300 -13.60 -25.38 -3.36
N TRP A 301 -13.57 -25.98 -4.55
CA TRP A 301 -12.91 -25.40 -5.73
C TRP A 301 -13.50 -24.04 -6.13
N PHE A 302 -14.79 -23.81 -5.88
CA PHE A 302 -15.46 -22.56 -6.25
C PHE A 302 -14.95 -21.40 -5.39
N ASP A 303 -15.01 -21.56 -4.06
CA ASP A 303 -14.50 -20.57 -3.11
C ASP A 303 -12.99 -20.34 -3.32
N LEU A 304 -12.22 -21.39 -3.54
CA LEU A 304 -10.79 -21.29 -3.84
C LEU A 304 -10.52 -20.47 -5.11
N ARG A 305 -11.35 -20.60 -6.14
CA ARG A 305 -11.28 -19.77 -7.35
C ARG A 305 -11.57 -18.30 -7.05
N GLU A 306 -12.62 -18.02 -6.28
CA GLU A 306 -12.98 -16.65 -5.91
C GLU A 306 -11.86 -15.97 -5.11
N ARG A 307 -11.23 -16.70 -4.18
CA ARG A 307 -10.06 -16.22 -3.42
C ARG A 307 -8.86 -15.91 -4.33
N ILE A 308 -8.57 -16.75 -5.32
CA ILE A 308 -7.51 -16.49 -6.31
C ILE A 308 -7.83 -15.24 -7.14
N ASP A 309 -9.07 -15.11 -7.61
CA ASP A 309 -9.49 -13.95 -8.40
C ASP A 309 -9.48 -12.65 -7.57
N ALA A 310 -9.84 -12.72 -6.30
CA ALA A 310 -9.73 -11.60 -5.37
C ALA A 310 -8.27 -11.19 -5.14
N LEU A 311 -7.37 -12.15 -4.93
CA LEU A 311 -5.93 -11.89 -4.83
C LEU A 311 -5.38 -11.24 -6.12
N ASP A 312 -5.76 -11.76 -7.28
CA ASP A 312 -5.32 -11.22 -8.57
C ASP A 312 -5.75 -9.78 -8.80
N ARG A 313 -7.00 -9.44 -8.44
CA ARG A 313 -7.49 -8.06 -8.46
C ARG A 313 -6.67 -7.16 -7.53
N ARG A 314 -6.42 -7.59 -6.29
CA ARG A 314 -5.60 -6.83 -5.32
C ARG A 314 -4.19 -6.57 -5.87
N MET A 315 -3.56 -7.58 -6.45
CA MET A 315 -2.22 -7.46 -7.03
C MET A 315 -2.18 -6.52 -8.23
N THR A 316 -3.17 -6.62 -9.12
CA THR A 316 -3.26 -5.76 -10.31
C THR A 316 -3.48 -4.30 -9.91
N THR A 317 -4.39 -4.02 -8.96
CA THR A 317 -4.61 -2.67 -8.43
C THR A 317 -3.35 -2.10 -7.79
N ALA A 318 -2.67 -2.88 -6.94
CA ALA A 318 -1.42 -2.44 -6.30
C ALA A 318 -0.31 -2.17 -7.32
N GLU A 319 -0.23 -2.97 -8.38
CA GLU A 319 0.72 -2.73 -9.47
C GLU A 319 0.40 -1.44 -10.24
N GLU A 320 -0.85 -1.22 -10.63
CA GLU A 320 -1.27 0.00 -11.30
C GLU A 320 -0.97 1.24 -10.45
N GLU A 321 -1.26 1.19 -9.15
CA GLU A 321 -0.95 2.25 -8.21
C GLU A 321 0.55 2.55 -8.13
N ARG A 322 1.39 1.49 -8.12
CA ARG A 322 2.85 1.60 -8.14
C ARG A 322 3.33 2.23 -9.44
N ARG A 323 2.83 1.77 -10.60
CA ARG A 323 3.17 2.31 -11.92
C ARG A 323 2.79 3.79 -12.02
N ARG A 324 1.59 4.17 -11.55
CA ARG A 324 1.15 5.58 -11.52
C ARG A 324 2.02 6.43 -10.59
N LYS A 325 2.36 5.91 -9.39
CA LYS A 325 3.29 6.56 -8.45
C LYS A 325 4.63 6.85 -9.14
N THR A 326 5.25 5.84 -9.74
CA THR A 326 6.54 5.97 -10.42
C THR A 326 6.46 6.94 -11.59
N ALA A 327 5.40 6.87 -12.41
CA ALA A 327 5.20 7.80 -13.53
C ALA A 327 5.11 9.27 -13.09
N LEU A 328 4.40 9.56 -11.99
CA LEU A 328 4.33 10.91 -11.41
C LEU A 328 5.71 11.38 -10.93
N LEU A 329 6.45 10.54 -10.20
CA LEU A 329 7.79 10.88 -9.70
C LEU A 329 8.81 11.07 -10.82
N ASP A 330 8.76 10.25 -11.87
CA ASP A 330 9.65 10.39 -13.02
C ASP A 330 9.33 11.66 -13.81
N LYS A 331 8.05 11.99 -13.98
CA LYS A 331 7.61 13.27 -14.56
C LYS A 331 8.09 14.46 -13.73
N LEU A 332 8.02 14.39 -12.40
CA LEU A 332 8.56 15.41 -11.50
C LEU A 332 10.07 15.59 -11.72
N ARG A 333 10.83 14.50 -11.64
CA ARG A 333 12.29 14.48 -11.82
C ARG A 333 12.71 15.03 -13.17
N TYR A 334 11.96 14.71 -14.23
CA TYR A 334 12.17 15.26 -15.57
C TYR A 334 12.08 16.79 -15.57
N HIS A 335 11.02 17.37 -15.01
CA HIS A 335 10.86 18.82 -14.97
C HIS A 335 11.90 19.51 -14.07
N ILE A 336 12.26 18.89 -12.95
CA ILE A 336 13.35 19.34 -12.08
C ILE A 336 14.68 19.40 -12.84
N LEU A 337 14.99 18.36 -13.63
CA LEU A 337 16.21 18.33 -14.43
C LEU A 337 16.21 19.44 -15.49
N LYS A 338 15.07 19.66 -16.15
CA LYS A 338 14.93 20.70 -17.19
C LYS A 338 15.04 22.13 -16.66
N LEU A 339 14.68 22.37 -15.41
CA LEU A 339 14.79 23.70 -14.80
C LEU A 339 16.23 24.24 -14.75
N LYS A 340 17.25 23.39 -14.74
CA LYS A 340 18.66 23.82 -14.64
C LYS A 340 19.14 24.62 -15.84
N ASP A 341 18.64 24.29 -17.03
CA ASP A 341 19.06 24.88 -18.30
C ASP A 341 17.97 25.75 -18.95
N ALA A 342 16.81 25.88 -18.29
CA ALA A 342 15.64 26.55 -18.84
C ALA A 342 15.78 28.08 -18.84
N ARG A 343 15.31 28.71 -19.91
CA ARG A 343 15.11 30.17 -19.98
C ARG A 343 13.97 30.60 -19.05
N GLU A 344 13.88 31.89 -18.74
CA GLU A 344 12.89 32.41 -17.78
C GLU A 344 11.43 32.09 -18.16
N ASP A 345 11.11 32.17 -19.45
CA ASP A 345 9.80 31.80 -20.01
C ASP A 345 9.51 30.29 -19.88
N GLU A 346 10.52 29.45 -20.09
CA GLU A 346 10.41 27.98 -19.95
C GLU A 346 10.32 27.54 -18.49
N ARG A 347 10.98 28.26 -17.58
CA ARG A 347 10.93 27.99 -16.13
C ARG A 347 9.50 28.04 -15.60
N HIS A 348 8.71 29.03 -16.04
CA HIS A 348 7.31 29.15 -15.63
C HIS A 348 6.52 27.91 -16.04
N GLN A 349 6.67 27.44 -17.30
CA GLN A 349 5.99 26.24 -17.80
C GLN A 349 6.37 24.98 -17.03
N HIS A 350 7.65 24.80 -16.68
CA HIS A 350 8.11 23.66 -15.89
C HIS A 350 7.54 23.67 -14.47
N TRP A 351 7.47 24.83 -13.82
CA TRP A 351 6.83 24.96 -12.50
C TRP A 351 5.34 24.67 -12.55
N THR A 352 4.62 25.15 -13.57
CA THR A 352 3.20 24.81 -13.77
C THR A 352 3.01 23.29 -13.97
N SER A 353 3.93 22.64 -14.69
CA SER A 353 3.89 21.19 -14.89
C SER A 353 4.15 20.42 -13.60
N MET A 354 5.10 20.87 -12.78
CA MET A 354 5.38 20.31 -11.46
C MET A 354 4.21 20.52 -10.49
N ALA A 355 3.54 21.68 -10.53
CA ALA A 355 2.32 21.93 -9.77
C ALA A 355 1.22 20.93 -10.12
N GLY A 356 1.05 20.59 -11.40
CA GLY A 356 0.14 19.53 -11.84
C GLY A 356 0.49 18.16 -11.25
N VAL A 357 1.77 17.79 -11.23
CA VAL A 357 2.21 16.52 -10.62
C VAL A 357 1.95 16.49 -9.11
N MET A 358 2.25 17.57 -8.39
CA MET A 358 1.98 17.69 -6.94
C MET A 358 0.48 17.60 -6.63
N ARG A 359 -0.35 18.20 -7.48
CA ARG A 359 -1.81 18.11 -7.35
C ARG A 359 -2.28 16.67 -7.55
N ASP A 360 -1.90 16.05 -8.68
CA ASP A 360 -2.33 14.70 -9.04
C ASP A 360 -1.90 13.69 -7.97
N TRP A 361 -0.70 13.86 -7.40
CA TRP A 361 -0.22 13.08 -6.26
C TRP A 361 -1.18 13.06 -5.08
N VAL A 362 -1.61 14.25 -4.63
CA VAL A 362 -2.49 14.40 -3.47
C VAL A 362 -3.93 14.01 -3.79
N VAL A 363 -4.42 14.29 -5.00
CA VAL A 363 -5.78 13.88 -5.45
C VAL A 363 -5.91 12.36 -5.50
N GLU A 364 -4.84 11.66 -5.88
CA GLU A 364 -4.75 10.19 -5.82
C GLU A 364 -4.58 9.66 -4.37
N GLY A 365 -4.76 10.50 -3.36
CA GLY A 365 -4.78 10.10 -1.95
C GLY A 365 -3.39 9.86 -1.34
N ARG A 366 -2.30 10.20 -2.03
CA ARG A 366 -0.95 10.00 -1.50
C ARG A 366 -0.56 11.14 -0.55
N PRO A 367 0.20 10.84 0.53
CA PRO A 367 0.59 11.85 1.51
C PRO A 367 1.39 13.00 0.88
N PRO A 368 1.06 14.27 1.14
CA PRO A 368 1.83 15.41 0.65
C PRO A 368 3.23 15.49 1.27
N SER A 369 3.45 14.85 2.42
CA SER A 369 4.72 14.76 3.15
C SER A 369 5.63 13.63 2.69
N ASN A 370 5.27 12.90 1.63
CA ASN A 370 6.09 11.80 1.15
C ASN A 370 7.50 12.28 0.73
N ARG A 371 8.54 11.60 1.23
CA ARG A 371 9.95 11.96 0.99
C ARG A 371 10.37 11.84 -0.48
N ASP A 372 9.89 10.84 -1.19
CA ASP A 372 10.19 10.66 -2.63
C ASP A 372 9.73 11.88 -3.45
N LEU A 373 8.65 12.53 -3.00
CA LEU A 373 8.11 13.76 -3.60
C LEU A 373 8.81 15.02 -3.06
N CYS A 374 9.03 15.10 -1.74
CA CYS A 374 9.51 16.32 -1.09
C CYS A 374 11.02 16.56 -1.27
N ASP A 375 11.84 15.51 -1.16
CA ASP A 375 13.30 15.65 -1.19
C ASP A 375 13.81 16.26 -2.52
N PRO A 376 13.28 15.87 -3.70
CA PRO A 376 13.67 16.51 -4.96
C PRO A 376 13.25 17.97 -5.08
N LEU A 377 12.18 18.38 -4.40
CA LEU A 377 11.65 19.75 -4.43
C LEU A 377 12.39 20.69 -3.48
N LEU A 378 12.96 20.16 -2.40
CA LEU A 378 13.63 20.92 -1.36
C LEU A 378 14.67 21.94 -1.86
N PRO A 379 15.59 21.61 -2.79
CA PRO A 379 16.57 22.59 -3.29
C PRO A 379 15.96 23.65 -4.20
N LEU A 380 14.75 23.42 -4.74
CA LEU A 380 14.10 24.31 -5.69
C LEU A 380 13.07 25.22 -5.05
N ILE A 381 12.75 25.00 -3.77
CA ILE A 381 11.66 25.72 -3.15
C ILE A 381 11.94 27.22 -3.24
N ASP A 382 13.13 27.74 -2.98
CA ASP A 382 13.38 29.19 -3.05
C ASP A 382 13.34 29.78 -4.49
N ASP A 383 13.27 28.96 -5.54
CA ASP A 383 13.40 29.34 -6.95
C ASP A 383 12.07 29.36 -7.74
N ILE A 384 10.93 29.35 -7.05
CA ILE A 384 9.59 29.44 -7.69
C ILE A 384 9.41 30.83 -8.33
N PRO A 385 9.14 30.91 -9.65
CA PRO A 385 8.87 32.15 -10.35
C PRO A 385 7.62 32.86 -9.81
N GLU A 386 7.64 34.18 -9.88
CA GLU A 386 6.44 34.97 -9.63
C GLU A 386 5.34 34.64 -10.66
N GLY A 387 4.08 34.67 -10.21
CA GLY A 387 2.91 34.42 -11.05
C GLY A 387 2.55 32.94 -11.26
N VAL A 388 3.33 31.98 -10.75
CA VAL A 388 2.90 30.57 -10.76
C VAL A 388 1.78 30.38 -9.74
N GLU A 389 0.59 30.03 -10.21
CA GLU A 389 -0.55 29.71 -9.35
C GLU A 389 -0.55 28.23 -8.98
N PHE A 390 -0.78 27.94 -7.70
CA PHE A 390 -0.86 26.58 -7.18
C PHE A 390 -2.26 26.29 -6.67
N GLU A 391 -2.82 25.17 -7.10
CA GLU A 391 -4.06 24.64 -6.53
C GLU A 391 -3.84 24.17 -5.07
N LYS A 392 -4.92 24.12 -4.28
CA LYS A 392 -4.85 23.71 -2.86
C LYS A 392 -4.07 22.40 -2.63
N PRO A 393 -4.26 21.32 -3.42
CA PRO A 393 -3.51 20.09 -3.20
C PRO A 393 -2.00 20.25 -3.39
N ALA A 394 -1.56 21.04 -4.37
CA ALA A 394 -0.14 21.33 -4.58
C ALA A 394 0.45 22.21 -3.46
N LEU A 395 -0.33 23.15 -2.93
CA LEU A 395 0.07 23.95 -1.76
C LEU A 395 0.34 23.10 -0.51
N LEU A 396 -0.38 21.99 -0.33
CA LEU A 396 -0.12 21.05 0.78
C LEU A 396 1.27 20.41 0.65
N VAL A 397 1.68 20.03 -0.56
CA VAL A 397 3.02 19.50 -0.81
C VAL A 397 4.08 20.57 -0.52
N LEU A 398 3.91 21.78 -1.06
CA LEU A 398 4.88 22.87 -0.83
C LEU A 398 5.03 23.19 0.67
N ARG A 399 3.92 23.15 1.42
CA ARG A 399 3.95 23.30 2.88
C ARG A 399 4.75 22.18 3.55
N ALA A 400 4.55 20.92 3.12
CA ALA A 400 5.29 19.80 3.66
C ALA A 400 6.80 19.87 3.34
N VAL A 401 7.17 20.33 2.14
CA VAL A 401 8.57 20.60 1.77
C VAL A 401 9.17 21.71 2.65
N ASP A 402 8.40 22.75 2.95
CA ASP A 402 8.81 23.83 3.83
C ASP A 402 9.03 23.37 5.28
N GLU A 403 8.11 22.54 5.80
CA GLU A 403 8.20 21.90 7.13
C GLU A 403 9.43 21.00 7.20
N LEU A 404 9.67 20.21 6.15
CA LEU A 404 10.85 19.38 6.03
C LEU A 404 12.14 20.21 6.00
N SER A 405 12.18 21.27 5.21
CA SER A 405 13.31 22.20 5.12
C SER A 405 13.61 22.86 6.47
N ALA A 406 12.57 23.27 7.21
CA ALA A 406 12.71 23.81 8.56
C ALA A 406 13.30 22.77 9.54
N SER A 407 12.80 21.54 9.53
CA SER A 407 13.32 20.45 10.37
C SER A 407 14.80 20.16 10.08
N LEU A 408 15.19 20.12 8.80
CA LEU A 408 16.59 19.93 8.41
C LEU A 408 17.49 21.11 8.79
N GLN A 409 16.97 22.34 8.79
CA GLN A 409 17.71 23.52 9.22
C GLN A 409 17.92 23.56 10.73
N ASP A 410 16.91 23.17 11.53
CA ASP A 410 17.02 23.14 12.99
C ASP A 410 18.00 22.05 13.47
N GLN A 411 18.21 21.00 12.66
CA GLN A 411 19.23 19.98 12.90
C GLN A 411 20.65 20.42 12.52
N ARG A 412 20.82 21.50 11.73
CA ARG A 412 22.16 21.99 11.37
C ARG A 412 22.77 22.77 12.52
N PRO A 413 24.05 22.53 12.85
CA PRO A 413 24.77 23.36 13.81
C PRO A 413 24.75 24.81 13.32
N ALA A 414 24.56 25.75 14.26
CA ALA A 414 24.56 27.17 13.96
C ALA A 414 25.82 27.54 13.14
N PRO A 415 25.69 28.25 12.02
CA PRO A 415 26.83 28.65 11.21
C PRO A 415 27.78 29.47 12.09
N ALA A 416 29.08 29.25 11.88
CA ALA A 416 30.10 30.03 12.56
C ALA A 416 29.83 31.53 12.32
N ARG A 417 29.74 32.29 13.42
CA ARG A 417 29.59 33.75 13.38
C ARG A 417 30.73 34.34 12.54
N GLY A 418 30.42 35.22 11.60
CA GLY A 418 31.44 35.95 10.82
C GLY A 418 31.26 35.97 9.30
N ARG A 419 30.07 35.70 8.75
CA ARG A 419 29.81 35.98 7.34
C ARG A 419 29.86 37.50 7.11
N GLU A 420 30.66 37.97 6.16
CA GLU A 420 30.66 39.38 5.77
C GLU A 420 29.26 39.77 5.26
N ARG A 421 28.68 40.80 5.89
CA ARG A 421 27.37 41.36 5.49
C ARG A 421 27.55 42.17 4.22
N THR A 422 26.63 42.03 3.27
CA THR A 422 26.67 42.84 2.04
C THR A 422 26.34 44.31 2.35
N PRO A 423 26.69 45.26 1.46
CA PRO A 423 26.35 46.67 1.63
C PRO A 423 24.84 46.91 1.84
N GLU A 424 23.99 46.15 1.15
CA GLU A 424 22.53 46.23 1.28
C GLU A 424 22.08 45.80 2.68
N VAL A 425 22.65 44.71 3.21
CA VAL A 425 22.35 44.24 4.57
C VAL A 425 22.76 45.28 5.60
N LEU A 426 23.95 45.89 5.44
CA LEU A 426 24.42 46.93 6.35
C LEU A 426 23.53 48.17 6.34
N GLU A 427 23.06 48.60 5.16
CA GLU A 427 22.19 49.77 5.06
C GLU A 427 20.77 49.48 5.58
N ALA A 428 20.20 48.31 5.27
CA ALA A 428 18.92 47.87 5.84
C ALA A 428 19.02 47.74 7.38
N ALA A 429 20.13 47.20 7.88
CA ALA A 429 20.40 47.13 9.32
C ALA A 429 20.46 48.52 9.96
N ARG A 430 21.12 49.49 9.31
CA ARG A 430 21.17 50.88 9.79
C ARG A 430 19.78 51.50 9.95
N LEU A 431 18.86 51.21 9.02
CA LEU A 431 17.48 51.73 9.05
C LEU A 431 16.61 51.05 10.13
N LEU A 432 16.84 49.77 10.41
CA LEU A 432 15.99 48.95 11.28
C LEU A 432 16.62 48.59 12.63
N ARG A 433 17.82 49.09 12.92
CA ARG A 433 18.57 48.79 14.15
C ARG A 433 17.72 48.99 15.40
N GLY A 434 17.55 47.93 16.18
CA GLY A 434 16.81 47.92 17.44
C GLY A 434 15.29 48.09 17.30
N ARG A 435 14.75 48.05 16.08
CA ARG A 435 13.31 48.19 15.81
C ARG A 435 12.61 46.83 15.81
N VAL A 436 11.32 46.83 16.11
CA VAL A 436 10.48 45.61 16.00
C VAL A 436 9.96 45.49 14.56
N VAL A 437 10.14 44.31 13.98
CA VAL A 437 9.64 43.96 12.64
C VAL A 437 8.60 42.86 12.78
N VAL A 438 7.46 43.01 12.13
CA VAL A 438 6.43 41.96 12.04
C VAL A 438 6.54 41.29 10.68
N MET A 439 6.71 39.97 10.66
CA MET A 439 6.71 39.17 9.43
C MET A 439 5.51 38.23 9.42
N ILE A 440 4.72 38.30 8.36
CA ILE A 440 3.47 37.56 8.20
C ILE A 440 3.61 36.59 7.04
N GLY A 441 3.32 35.31 7.30
CA GLY A 441 3.40 34.24 6.31
C GLY A 441 4.66 33.37 6.44
N GLY A 442 4.65 32.23 5.75
CA GLY A 442 5.65 31.17 5.94
C GLY A 442 5.55 30.52 7.33
N GLN A 443 6.52 29.67 7.65
CA GLN A 443 6.72 29.14 9.00
C GLN A 443 7.90 29.83 9.67
N ALA A 444 7.73 30.20 10.94
CA ALA A 444 8.79 30.82 11.72
C ALA A 444 9.89 29.81 12.02
N ARG A 445 11.01 29.90 11.31
CA ARG A 445 12.19 29.05 11.52
C ARG A 445 13.09 29.73 12.55
N ARG A 446 13.45 29.02 13.63
CA ARG A 446 14.25 29.60 14.72
C ARG A 446 15.58 30.15 14.21
N HIS A 447 16.25 29.39 13.37
CA HIS A 447 17.52 29.79 12.77
C HIS A 447 17.37 31.02 11.86
N SER A 448 16.44 31.00 10.90
CA SER A 448 16.24 32.13 9.98
C SER A 448 15.78 33.39 10.70
N LYS A 449 14.89 33.26 11.71
CA LYS A 449 14.45 34.37 12.54
C LYS A 449 15.66 35.03 13.22
N ARG A 450 16.48 34.22 13.89
CA ARG A 450 17.68 34.68 14.58
C ARG A 450 18.69 35.30 13.62
N GLN A 451 18.88 34.69 12.44
CA GLN A 451 19.79 35.22 11.44
C GLN A 451 19.33 36.59 10.93
N LEU A 452 18.03 36.78 10.68
CA LEU A 452 17.48 38.08 10.29
C LEU A 452 17.63 39.11 11.41
N GLU A 453 17.33 38.73 12.65
CA GLU A 453 17.54 39.60 13.82
C GLU A 453 19.01 40.01 13.99
N GLU A 454 19.95 39.08 13.83
CA GLU A 454 21.38 39.34 13.96
C GLU A 454 21.91 40.17 12.77
N ASP A 455 21.65 39.76 11.53
CA ASP A 455 22.23 40.38 10.32
C ASP A 455 21.63 41.75 10.00
N LEU A 456 20.33 41.93 10.23
CA LEU A 456 19.61 43.20 10.03
C LEU A 456 19.43 43.99 11.32
N GLU A 457 20.04 43.53 12.42
CA GLU A 457 20.08 44.19 13.73
C GLU A 457 18.69 44.57 14.28
N PHE A 458 17.67 43.75 14.03
CA PHE A 458 16.34 43.96 14.57
C PHE A 458 16.35 43.88 16.10
N GLY A 459 15.52 44.69 16.77
CA GLY A 459 15.27 44.53 18.20
C GLY A 459 14.48 43.25 18.49
N GLU A 460 13.48 42.96 17.65
CA GLU A 460 12.64 41.77 17.72
C GLU A 460 12.02 41.48 16.35
N LEU A 461 12.04 40.22 15.90
CA LEU A 461 11.27 39.76 14.74
C LEU A 461 10.03 38.96 15.19
N ARG A 462 8.85 39.57 15.11
CA ARG A 462 7.56 38.93 15.36
C ARG A 462 7.09 38.19 14.12
N TRP A 463 7.49 36.94 13.98
CA TRP A 463 7.15 36.10 12.84
C TRP A 463 5.86 35.30 13.09
N ILE A 464 4.78 35.74 12.45
CA ILE A 464 3.45 35.17 12.59
C ILE A 464 3.18 34.23 11.40
N ALA A 465 3.20 32.93 11.69
CA ALA A 465 2.81 31.93 10.71
C ALA A 465 1.33 32.09 10.35
N THR A 466 1.02 31.99 9.07
CA THR A 466 -0.36 32.08 8.61
C THR A 466 -0.86 30.74 8.12
N THR A 467 -1.91 30.23 8.75
CA THR A 467 -2.70 29.12 8.21
C THR A 467 -3.77 29.64 7.25
N ALA A 468 -4.24 28.78 6.34
CA ALA A 468 -5.41 29.07 5.51
C ALA A 468 -6.63 29.38 6.41
N HIS A 469 -7.49 30.30 5.97
CA HIS A 469 -8.76 30.66 6.63
C HIS A 469 -8.69 31.29 8.03
N ARG A 470 -7.52 31.69 8.52
CA ARG A 470 -7.44 32.47 9.78
C ARG A 470 -7.90 33.91 9.54
N SER A 471 -8.75 34.42 10.43
CA SER A 471 -9.15 35.84 10.45
C SER A 471 -7.93 36.77 10.45
N LEU A 472 -8.03 37.91 9.77
CA LEU A 472 -7.00 38.95 9.75
C LEU A 472 -6.93 39.74 11.08
N ALA A 473 -7.98 39.71 11.90
CA ALA A 473 -8.07 40.55 13.09
C ALA A 473 -6.87 40.40 14.07
N PRO A 474 -6.35 39.20 14.38
CA PRO A 474 -5.16 39.06 15.21
C PRO A 474 -3.90 39.69 14.58
N LEU A 475 -3.82 39.68 13.24
CA LEU A 475 -2.70 40.31 12.53
C LEU A 475 -2.80 41.84 12.58
N GLU A 476 -4.01 42.39 12.48
CA GLU A 476 -4.24 43.83 12.64
C GLU A 476 -3.81 44.34 14.02
N VAL A 477 -4.09 43.58 15.08
CA VAL A 477 -3.67 43.91 16.45
C VAL A 477 -2.14 43.93 16.56
N GLU A 478 -1.46 42.96 15.96
CA GLU A 478 0.01 42.91 15.96
C GLU A 478 0.63 44.06 15.16
N ILE A 479 0.05 44.41 14.00
CA ILE A 479 0.51 45.52 13.15
C ILE A 479 0.32 46.88 13.84
N ALA A 480 -0.78 47.06 14.60
CA ALA A 480 -1.12 48.33 15.23
C ALA A 480 -0.30 48.65 16.50
N LYS A 481 0.59 47.75 16.93
CA LYS A 481 1.44 48.00 18.11
C LYS A 481 2.42 49.15 17.82
N PRO A 482 2.59 50.10 18.75
CA PRO A 482 3.35 51.33 18.51
C PRO A 482 4.87 51.12 18.35
N ASP A 483 5.38 49.94 18.70
CA ASP A 483 6.80 49.59 18.60
C ASP A 483 7.18 48.99 17.23
N VAL A 484 6.19 48.64 16.40
CA VAL A 484 6.41 48.02 15.08
C VAL A 484 6.84 49.07 14.07
N ALA A 485 8.02 48.89 13.47
CA ALA A 485 8.58 49.81 12.50
C ALA A 485 8.44 49.34 11.04
N LEU A 486 8.15 48.06 10.82
CA LEU A 486 8.02 47.48 9.48
C LEU A 486 7.12 46.23 9.52
N VAL A 487 6.25 46.09 8.53
CA VAL A 487 5.49 44.86 8.26
C VAL A 487 5.98 44.22 6.97
N ILE A 488 6.37 42.95 7.04
CA ILE A 488 6.80 42.12 5.90
C ILE A 488 5.74 41.06 5.64
N LEU A 489 5.14 41.05 4.45
CA LEU A 489 4.24 39.97 4.01
C LEU A 489 5.00 39.02 3.07
N ALA A 490 5.24 37.79 3.50
CA ALA A 490 5.74 36.71 2.65
C ALA A 490 4.61 36.25 1.71
N ILE A 491 4.53 36.86 0.53
CA ILE A 491 3.36 36.75 -0.36
C ILE A 491 3.16 35.34 -0.91
N ARG A 492 4.24 34.57 -1.06
CA ARG A 492 4.19 33.21 -1.57
C ARG A 492 3.36 32.25 -0.72
N TRP A 493 3.31 32.50 0.59
CA TRP A 493 2.65 31.64 1.57
C TRP A 493 1.31 32.23 2.04
N SER A 494 0.87 33.28 1.35
CA SER A 494 -0.28 34.07 1.72
C SER A 494 -1.39 33.85 0.71
N ASP A 495 -2.47 33.18 1.12
CA ASP A 495 -3.73 33.18 0.36
C ASP A 495 -4.10 34.61 -0.08
N HIS A 496 -4.71 34.73 -1.25
CA HIS A 496 -5.16 36.00 -1.83
C HIS A 496 -5.96 36.89 -0.86
N ALA A 497 -6.65 36.28 0.12
CA ALA A 497 -7.36 36.98 1.19
C ALA A 497 -6.48 37.88 2.08
N LYS A 498 -5.15 37.71 2.07
CA LYS A 498 -4.21 38.52 2.87
C LYS A 498 -3.69 39.76 2.13
N GLY A 499 -4.16 40.00 0.90
CA GLY A 499 -3.92 41.24 0.16
C GLY A 499 -4.35 42.50 0.93
N ASP A 500 -5.30 42.36 1.85
CA ASP A 500 -5.92 43.42 2.65
C ASP A 500 -5.09 43.88 3.87
N LEU A 501 -3.90 43.33 4.10
CA LEU A 501 -3.03 43.75 5.21
C LEU A 501 -2.34 45.11 4.96
N LYS A 502 -2.17 45.51 3.70
CA LYS A 502 -1.54 46.79 3.36
C LYS A 502 -2.35 48.00 3.89
N PRO A 503 -3.68 48.09 3.66
CA PRO A 503 -4.51 49.12 4.28
C PRO A 503 -4.42 49.16 5.82
N CYS A 504 -4.20 48.01 6.47
CA CYS A 504 -4.05 47.94 7.92
C CYS A 504 -2.73 48.57 8.39
N ALA A 505 -1.63 48.27 7.70
CA ALA A 505 -0.32 48.89 7.97
C ALA A 505 -0.33 50.40 7.65
N GLU A 506 -0.97 50.82 6.56
CA GLU A 506 -1.13 52.23 6.20
C GLU A 506 -1.92 53.01 7.26
N ARG A 507 -3.03 52.45 7.77
CA ARG A 507 -3.80 53.04 8.89
C ARG A 507 -2.98 53.19 10.17
N ALA A 508 -2.09 52.24 10.44
CA ALA A 508 -1.18 52.27 11.58
C ALA A 508 0.05 53.19 11.36
N GLY A 509 0.24 53.73 10.15
CA GLY A 509 1.42 54.53 9.81
C GLY A 509 2.71 53.70 9.73
N VAL A 510 2.62 52.39 9.49
CA VAL A 510 3.76 51.48 9.45
C VAL A 510 4.08 51.12 7.99
N PRO A 511 5.35 51.25 7.55
CA PRO A 511 5.78 50.80 6.22
C PRO A 511 5.44 49.32 5.97
N PHE A 512 5.00 49.02 4.75
CA PHE A 512 4.57 47.68 4.34
C PHE A 512 5.39 47.18 3.16
N LEU A 513 5.99 46.01 3.31
CA LEU A 513 6.84 45.35 2.32
C LEU A 513 6.25 44.01 1.90
N ARG A 514 6.26 43.73 0.59
CA ARG A 514 5.93 42.41 0.05
C ARG A 514 7.24 41.66 -0.21
N LEU A 515 7.38 40.47 0.36
CA LEU A 515 8.55 39.61 0.17
C LEU A 515 8.19 38.49 -0.82
N PRO A 516 8.55 38.62 -2.11
CA PRO A 516 8.24 37.62 -3.14
C PRO A 516 9.05 36.33 -3.00
N GLY A 517 10.29 36.44 -2.53
CA GLY A 517 11.24 35.33 -2.43
C GLY A 517 11.43 34.77 -1.01
N GLY A 518 12.47 33.96 -0.84
CA GLY A 518 12.87 33.38 0.45
C GLY A 518 13.37 34.42 1.47
N TYR A 519 13.54 33.98 2.71
CA TYR A 519 13.84 34.82 3.87
C TYR A 519 15.34 35.03 4.11
N ASN A 520 16.15 34.95 3.05
CA ASN A 520 17.60 35.19 3.14
C ASN A 520 17.85 36.67 3.48
N PRO A 521 18.74 37.01 4.45
CA PRO A 521 19.01 38.39 4.85
C PRO A 521 19.35 39.33 3.68
N ASN A 522 20.11 38.87 2.68
CA ASN A 522 20.45 39.67 1.50
C ASN A 522 19.20 40.00 0.66
N ARG A 523 18.30 39.03 0.48
CA ARG A 523 17.06 39.25 -0.28
C ARG A 523 16.12 40.16 0.50
N VAL A 524 15.94 39.92 1.79
CA VAL A 524 15.11 40.75 2.66
C VAL A 524 15.63 42.20 2.67
N ALA A 525 16.95 42.40 2.81
CA ALA A 525 17.57 43.71 2.73
C ALA A 525 17.32 44.40 1.38
N HIS A 526 17.51 43.68 0.28
CA HIS A 526 17.26 44.21 -1.06
C HIS A 526 15.81 44.71 -1.20
N GLU A 527 14.83 43.93 -0.77
CA GLU A 527 13.41 44.33 -0.84
C GLU A 527 13.10 45.52 0.08
N ILE A 528 13.69 45.58 1.28
CA ILE A 528 13.53 46.71 2.20
C ILE A 528 13.99 48.00 1.52
N LEU A 529 15.18 47.96 0.93
CA LEU A 529 15.78 49.13 0.29
C LEU A 529 14.99 49.55 -0.96
N SER A 530 14.53 48.59 -1.75
CA SER A 530 13.78 48.82 -2.98
C SER A 530 12.38 49.37 -2.75
N GLN A 531 11.66 48.87 -1.73
CA GLN A 531 10.23 49.16 -1.55
C GLN A 531 9.94 50.25 -0.51
N VAL A 532 10.69 50.32 0.59
CA VAL A 532 10.27 51.09 1.79
C VAL A 532 11.34 51.98 2.42
N SER A 533 12.57 52.02 1.89
CA SER A 533 13.69 52.82 2.45
C SER A 533 13.35 54.29 2.72
N GLY A 534 12.66 54.96 1.80
CA GLY A 534 12.28 56.37 1.93
C GLY A 534 11.25 56.67 3.03
N GLN A 535 10.54 55.65 3.53
CA GLN A 535 9.63 55.76 4.67
C GLN A 535 10.34 55.49 5.99
N LEU A 536 11.32 54.58 6.00
CA LEU A 536 12.09 54.21 7.20
C LEU A 536 13.13 55.26 7.63
N GLY A 537 13.58 56.12 6.71
CA GLY A 537 14.57 57.17 6.99
C GLY A 537 14.01 58.48 7.56
N ARG A 538 12.69 58.56 7.80
CA ARG A 538 12.01 59.71 8.42
C ARG A 538 11.79 59.44 9.90
#